data_AF-R9GXF5-F1
#
_entry.id   AF-R9GXF5-F1
#
_cell.length_a   1.000
_cell.length_b   1.000
_cell.length_c   1.000
_cell.angle_alpha   90.00
_cell.angle_beta   90.00
_cell.angle_gamma   90.00
#
_symmetry.space_group_name_H-M   'P 1'
#
loop_
_entity.id
_entity.type
_entity.pdbx_description
1 polymer ?
#
loop_
_entity_poly.entity_id
_entity_poly.type
_entity_poly.pdbx_seq_one_letter_code
_entity_poly.pdbx_strand_id
1 'polypeptide(L)'
;MRRIIILVFVSCLTLLACKKKEDVVLAIDELDYNEESIKLMDSIRPNFLGTWNMKEIKVKAFAPFTTEIGIYKDTILNDLAVLELTGVDNYSQQYYNENNDITGVLKFRNKIFPVGFTMRSSGERILKKIGPQAFALFEYRFPVGSHPSTIEEDYLGNLSLLAEVYSMEMSPDGKTMVWKGLNRAIKEIQFVKNNSI
;
A
#
# COMPACT_ATOMS: atom_id res chain seq x y z
N MET A 1 19.48 -41.09 82.13
CA MET A 1 19.46 -39.61 82.09
C MET A 1 20.18 -39.13 80.83
N ARG A 2 19.41 -38.50 79.92
CA ARG A 2 19.77 -37.45 78.93
C ARG A 2 21.17 -37.44 78.29
N ARG A 3 21.21 -37.50 76.94
CA ARG A 3 22.00 -36.70 75.96
C ARG A 3 21.69 -37.25 74.54
N ILE A 4 20.57 -36.87 73.88
CA ILE A 4 20.37 -35.69 73.01
C ILE A 4 21.43 -35.67 71.89
N ILE A 5 21.24 -36.32 70.72
CA ILE A 5 20.46 -35.89 69.53
C ILE A 5 20.62 -34.41 69.19
N ILE A 6 21.80 -34.00 68.69
CA ILE A 6 21.96 -32.74 67.92
C ILE A 6 23.07 -32.99 66.89
N LEU A 7 22.72 -33.57 65.73
CA LEU A 7 23.66 -33.68 64.61
C LEU A 7 22.93 -33.82 63.27
N VAL A 8 21.87 -33.03 63.04
CA VAL A 8 21.21 -32.94 61.71
C VAL A 8 20.77 -31.52 61.32
N PHE A 9 20.78 -30.53 62.21
CA PHE A 9 20.08 -29.25 61.96
C PHE A 9 20.92 -28.07 61.42
N VAL A 10 22.11 -28.31 60.84
CA VAL A 10 22.98 -27.20 60.36
C VAL A 10 23.37 -27.34 58.86
N SER A 11 22.69 -28.19 58.10
CA SER A 11 22.92 -28.29 56.63
C SER A 11 21.65 -28.16 55.80
N CYS A 12 20.65 -27.43 56.32
CA CYS A 12 19.38 -27.20 55.61
C CYS A 12 18.93 -25.74 55.60
N LEU A 13 19.88 -24.79 55.71
CA LEU A 13 19.58 -23.35 55.67
C LEU A 13 20.36 -22.57 54.59
N THR A 14 21.17 -23.24 53.77
CA THR A 14 21.90 -22.60 52.65
C THR A 14 21.19 -22.72 51.30
N LEU A 15 19.98 -23.29 51.23
CA LEU A 15 19.23 -23.44 49.98
C LEU A 15 18.04 -22.47 49.79
N LEU A 16 17.84 -21.51 50.70
CA LEU A 16 16.72 -20.54 50.61
C LEU A 16 17.11 -19.16 50.05
N ALA A 17 18.32 -19.01 49.50
CA ALA A 17 18.72 -17.80 48.78
C ALA A 17 18.60 -17.95 47.26
N CYS A 18 17.55 -18.60 46.77
CA CYS A 18 17.07 -18.33 45.42
C CYS A 18 16.39 -16.95 45.46
N LYS A 19 17.18 -15.88 45.26
CA LYS A 19 16.63 -14.61 44.81
C LYS A 19 15.72 -14.92 43.63
N LYS A 20 14.41 -14.73 43.81
CA LYS A 20 13.46 -14.69 42.70
C LYS A 20 14.05 -13.66 41.73
N LYS A 21 14.59 -14.15 40.62
CA LYS A 21 14.96 -13.30 39.51
C LYS A 21 13.64 -12.63 39.15
N GLU A 22 13.52 -11.34 39.48
CA GLU A 22 12.58 -10.52 38.74
C GLU A 22 13.04 -10.68 37.30
N ASP A 23 12.32 -11.52 36.57
CA ASP A 23 12.31 -11.44 35.13
C ASP A 23 11.88 -10.00 34.87
N VAL A 24 12.87 -9.15 34.64
CA VAL A 24 12.69 -7.89 33.94
C VAL A 24 12.15 -8.34 32.59
N VAL A 25 10.82 -8.45 32.52
CA VAL A 25 10.09 -8.43 31.26
C VAL A 25 10.44 -7.05 30.73
N LEU A 26 11.54 -6.98 29.98
CA LEU A 26 11.78 -5.89 29.06
C LEU A 26 10.48 -5.81 28.27
N ALA A 27 9.70 -4.76 28.51
CA ALA A 27 8.60 -4.39 27.64
C ALA A 27 9.25 -4.20 26.26
N ILE A 28 9.22 -5.24 25.45
CA ILE A 28 9.43 -5.10 24.02
C ILE A 28 8.19 -4.33 23.61
N ASP A 29 8.32 -3.03 23.39
CA ASP A 29 7.24 -2.25 22.79
C ASP A 29 6.84 -2.99 21.52
N GLU A 30 5.63 -3.54 21.53
CA GLU A 30 5.09 -4.28 20.41
C GLU A 30 5.01 -3.31 19.23
N LEU A 31 5.74 -3.60 18.17
CA LEU A 31 5.80 -2.74 17.00
C LEU A 31 4.40 -2.57 16.41
N ASP A 32 3.85 -1.36 16.46
CA ASP A 32 2.60 -1.04 15.78
C ASP A 32 2.86 -0.89 14.27
N TYR A 33 2.54 -1.94 13.52
CA TYR A 33 2.70 -1.96 12.06
C TYR A 33 1.84 -0.92 11.34
N ASN A 34 0.70 -0.51 11.91
CA ASN A 34 -0.14 0.50 11.29
C ASN A 34 0.50 1.88 11.42
N GLU A 35 0.98 2.22 12.62
CA GLU A 35 1.69 3.48 12.86
C GLU A 35 2.94 3.59 11.99
N GLU A 36 3.74 2.51 11.90
CA GLU A 36 4.94 2.47 11.06
C GLU A 36 4.61 2.50 9.57
N SER A 37 3.51 1.87 9.15
CA SER A 37 3.01 2.00 7.79
C SER A 37 2.66 3.45 7.46
N ILE A 38 1.92 4.14 8.35
CA ILE A 38 1.55 5.56 8.16
C ILE A 38 2.80 6.44 8.05
N LYS A 39 3.74 6.33 8.99
CA LYS A 39 5.01 7.09 8.95
C LYS A 39 5.77 6.86 7.65
N LEU A 40 5.85 5.61 7.20
CA LEU A 40 6.53 5.28 5.95
C LEU A 40 5.79 5.88 4.76
N MET A 41 4.46 5.76 4.69
CA MET A 41 3.66 6.34 3.61
C MET A 41 3.78 7.87 3.58
N ASP A 42 3.72 8.55 4.72
CA ASP A 42 3.96 9.98 4.85
C ASP A 42 5.30 10.39 4.25
N SER A 43 6.35 9.61 4.49
CA SER A 43 7.70 9.92 3.99
C SER A 43 7.87 9.78 2.48
N ILE A 44 7.19 8.81 1.85
CA ILE A 44 7.31 8.55 0.41
C ILE A 44 6.26 9.28 -0.43
N ARG A 45 5.13 9.67 0.18
CA ARG A 45 3.99 10.32 -0.47
C ARG A 45 4.36 11.50 -1.37
N PRO A 46 5.23 12.45 -0.95
CA PRO A 46 5.55 13.61 -1.77
C PRO A 46 6.14 13.23 -3.14
N ASN A 47 6.80 12.08 -3.24
CA ASN A 47 7.44 11.66 -4.46
C ASN A 47 6.44 11.20 -5.54
N PHE A 48 5.27 10.70 -5.11
CA PHE A 48 4.19 10.30 -6.00
C PHE A 48 3.43 11.49 -6.60
N LEU A 49 3.55 12.70 -6.03
CA LEU A 49 2.82 13.87 -6.51
C LEU A 49 3.33 14.36 -7.86
N GLY A 50 2.43 15.01 -8.60
CA GLY A 50 2.68 15.59 -9.92
C GLY A 50 1.94 14.86 -11.05
N THR A 51 2.35 15.17 -12.27
CA THR A 51 1.73 14.65 -13.49
C THR A 51 2.53 13.47 -14.03
N TRP A 52 1.86 12.37 -14.32
CA TRP A 52 2.44 11.11 -14.76
C TRP A 52 1.77 10.63 -16.05
N ASN A 53 2.55 10.37 -17.08
CA ASN A 53 2.06 9.76 -18.31
C ASN A 53 2.09 8.25 -18.18
N MET A 54 0.95 7.57 -18.39
CA MET A 54 0.90 6.11 -18.52
C MET A 54 1.48 5.69 -19.86
N LYS A 55 2.79 5.46 -19.89
CA LYS A 55 3.53 5.21 -21.12
C LYS A 55 3.32 3.82 -21.67
N GLU A 56 3.33 2.81 -20.81
CA GLU A 56 3.17 1.42 -21.20
C GLU A 56 2.27 0.69 -20.20
N ILE A 57 1.29 -0.07 -20.68
CA ILE A 57 0.43 -0.92 -19.85
C ILE A 57 0.44 -2.32 -20.44
N LYS A 58 0.95 -3.28 -19.67
CA LYS A 58 0.95 -4.71 -20.02
C LYS A 58 -0.35 -5.33 -19.53
N VAL A 59 -1.20 -5.74 -20.46
CA VAL A 59 -2.52 -6.32 -20.20
C VAL A 59 -2.50 -7.80 -20.55
N LYS A 60 -2.92 -8.64 -19.60
CA LYS A 60 -3.28 -10.04 -19.81
C LYS A 60 -4.71 -10.11 -20.33
N ALA A 61 -4.96 -10.92 -21.35
CA ALA A 61 -6.33 -11.19 -21.73
C ALA A 61 -7.08 -11.92 -20.60
N PHE A 62 -8.23 -11.37 -20.22
CA PHE A 62 -9.07 -11.89 -19.15
C PHE A 62 -10.55 -11.71 -19.52
N ALA A 63 -11.15 -12.78 -20.04
CA ALA A 63 -12.57 -12.79 -20.41
C ALA A 63 -13.47 -12.83 -19.16
N PRO A 64 -14.68 -12.21 -19.23
CA PRO A 64 -15.25 -11.52 -20.38
C PRO A 64 -14.79 -10.06 -20.54
N PHE A 65 -14.26 -9.45 -19.48
CA PHE A 65 -14.00 -8.00 -19.40
C PHE A 65 -13.12 -7.47 -20.55
N THR A 66 -11.93 -8.06 -20.75
CA THR A 66 -11.00 -7.53 -21.76
C THR A 66 -11.51 -7.77 -23.19
N THR A 67 -12.34 -8.80 -23.41
CA THR A 67 -12.89 -9.08 -24.73
C THR A 67 -13.96 -8.08 -25.16
N GLU A 68 -14.69 -7.48 -24.20
CA GLU A 68 -15.66 -6.40 -24.48
C GLU A 68 -15.00 -5.14 -25.03
N ILE A 69 -13.73 -4.92 -24.69
CA ILE A 69 -12.92 -3.80 -25.20
C ILE A 69 -11.96 -4.21 -26.32
N GLY A 70 -12.15 -5.40 -26.90
CA GLY A 70 -11.38 -5.87 -28.07
C GLY A 70 -9.99 -6.43 -27.76
N ILE A 71 -9.68 -6.74 -26.50
CA ILE A 71 -8.43 -7.37 -26.08
C ILE A 71 -8.64 -8.87 -25.90
N TYR A 72 -8.30 -9.64 -26.93
CA TYR A 72 -8.48 -11.09 -27.00
C TYR A 72 -7.21 -11.90 -26.65
N LYS A 73 -6.07 -11.25 -26.56
CA LYS A 73 -4.76 -11.82 -26.19
C LYS A 73 -3.97 -10.81 -25.37
N ASP A 74 -2.90 -11.27 -24.72
CA ASP A 74 -1.98 -10.40 -24.02
C ASP A 74 -1.49 -9.28 -24.95
N THR A 75 -1.58 -8.04 -24.47
CA THR A 75 -1.40 -6.83 -25.26
C THR A 75 -0.65 -5.77 -24.46
N ILE A 76 -0.01 -4.85 -25.19
CA ILE A 76 0.60 -3.65 -24.63
C ILE A 76 -0.17 -2.44 -25.15
N LEU A 77 -0.66 -1.60 -24.24
CA LEU A 77 -1.25 -0.31 -24.56
C LEU A 77 -0.20 0.77 -24.30
N ASN A 78 -0.06 1.72 -25.22
CA ASN A 78 0.89 2.82 -25.11
C ASN A 78 0.16 4.15 -24.96
N ASP A 79 0.75 5.05 -24.17
CA ASP A 79 0.26 6.44 -23.98
C ASP A 79 -1.24 6.52 -23.66
N LEU A 80 -1.72 5.64 -22.77
CA LEU A 80 -3.17 5.46 -22.56
C LEU A 80 -3.82 6.71 -21.94
N ALA A 81 -3.22 7.23 -20.87
CA ALA A 81 -3.81 8.27 -20.04
C ALA A 81 -2.75 9.08 -19.28
N VAL A 82 -3.17 10.20 -18.71
CA VAL A 82 -2.35 11.04 -17.83
C VAL A 82 -2.96 11.05 -16.44
N LEU A 83 -2.15 10.72 -15.44
CA LEU A 83 -2.53 10.74 -14.02
C LEU A 83 -1.92 11.98 -13.36
N GLU A 84 -2.75 12.83 -12.79
CA GLU A 84 -2.31 14.02 -12.06
C GLU A 84 -2.64 13.87 -10.58
N LEU A 85 -1.61 13.83 -9.73
CA LEU A 85 -1.75 13.62 -8.29
C LEU A 85 -1.41 14.91 -7.55
N THR A 86 -2.38 15.43 -6.79
CA THR A 86 -2.34 16.79 -6.27
C THR A 86 -2.17 16.88 -4.76
N GLY A 87 -2.56 15.86 -3.99
CA GLY A 87 -2.36 15.86 -2.54
C GLY A 87 -3.29 14.93 -1.76
N VAL A 88 -3.24 15.06 -0.43
CA VAL A 88 -4.07 14.28 0.50
C VAL A 88 -5.44 14.91 0.61
N ASP A 89 -6.48 14.10 0.51
CA ASP A 89 -7.86 14.51 0.79
C ASP A 89 -8.27 13.98 2.17
N ASN A 90 -8.24 14.88 3.16
CA ASN A 90 -8.66 14.57 4.54
C ASN A 90 -10.18 14.68 4.74
N TYR A 91 -10.94 15.12 3.72
CA TYR A 91 -12.34 15.52 3.88
C TYR A 91 -13.32 14.59 3.16
N SER A 92 -12.93 13.95 2.05
CA SER A 92 -13.87 13.08 1.29
C SER A 92 -14.12 11.71 1.92
N GLN A 93 -13.32 11.27 2.90
CA GLN A 93 -13.53 10.01 3.61
C GLN A 93 -13.40 10.19 5.13
N GLN A 94 -14.46 10.71 5.74
CA GLN A 94 -14.57 11.00 7.17
C GLN A 94 -14.40 9.78 8.11
N TYR A 95 -14.37 8.55 7.56
CA TYR A 95 -14.38 7.30 8.32
C TYR A 95 -13.03 6.60 8.44
N TYR A 96 -12.06 6.91 7.57
CA TYR A 96 -10.73 6.30 7.60
C TYR A 96 -9.72 7.33 8.13
N ASN A 97 -9.43 7.27 9.43
CA ASN A 97 -8.38 8.06 10.09
C ASN A 97 -6.95 7.75 9.61
N GLU A 98 -6.81 6.92 8.57
CA GLU A 98 -5.52 6.61 7.96
C GLU A 98 -5.26 7.68 6.90
N ASN A 99 -4.53 8.74 7.27
CA ASN A 99 -4.18 9.91 6.43
C ASN A 99 -3.28 9.58 5.20
N ASN A 100 -3.45 8.43 4.58
CA ASN A 100 -2.60 7.88 3.52
C ASN A 100 -3.21 7.98 2.12
N ASP A 101 -4.31 8.72 1.97
CA ASP A 101 -4.96 8.92 0.69
C ASP A 101 -4.19 9.94 -0.16
N ILE A 102 -3.89 9.58 -1.41
CA ILE A 102 -3.54 10.55 -2.45
C ILE A 102 -4.75 10.67 -3.37
N THR A 103 -5.11 11.89 -3.72
CA THR A 103 -6.14 12.19 -4.71
C THR A 103 -5.57 12.89 -5.93
N GLY A 104 -6.36 12.83 -6.99
CA GLY A 104 -5.96 13.40 -8.26
C GLY A 104 -7.04 13.22 -9.32
N VAL A 105 -6.60 13.35 -10.57
CA VAL A 105 -7.43 13.12 -11.73
C VAL A 105 -6.74 12.22 -12.74
N LEU A 106 -7.52 11.33 -13.36
CA LEU A 106 -7.12 10.56 -14.53
C LEU A 106 -7.72 11.23 -15.76
N LYS A 107 -6.85 11.73 -16.64
CA LYS A 107 -7.23 12.27 -17.94
C LYS A 107 -7.13 11.15 -18.97
N PHE A 108 -8.26 10.71 -19.49
CA PHE A 108 -8.36 9.69 -20.53
C PHE A 108 -9.23 10.20 -21.66
N ARG A 109 -8.64 10.26 -22.88
CA ARG A 109 -9.25 10.91 -24.04
C ARG A 109 -9.65 12.36 -23.72
N ASN A 110 -10.90 12.74 -23.93
CA ASN A 110 -11.47 14.06 -23.63
C ASN A 110 -12.22 14.11 -22.29
N LYS A 111 -11.98 13.14 -21.40
CA LYS A 111 -12.64 13.01 -20.09
C LYS A 111 -11.63 13.13 -18.95
N ILE A 112 -12.13 13.61 -17.81
CA ILE A 112 -11.39 13.75 -16.57
C ILE A 112 -12.16 13.00 -15.50
N PHE A 113 -11.49 12.05 -14.86
CA PHE A 113 -12.06 11.22 -13.82
C PHE A 113 -11.40 11.56 -12.48
N PRO A 114 -12.17 11.90 -11.42
CA PRO A 114 -11.61 12.04 -10.09
C PRO A 114 -11.18 10.65 -9.61
N VAL A 115 -9.94 10.53 -9.17
CA VAL A 115 -9.37 9.26 -8.72
C VAL A 115 -8.54 9.46 -7.46
N GLY A 116 -8.27 8.37 -6.76
CA GLY A 116 -7.38 8.39 -5.62
C GLY A 116 -6.96 7.00 -5.22
N PHE A 117 -6.05 6.94 -4.26
CA PHE A 117 -5.63 5.68 -3.68
C PHE A 117 -5.20 5.82 -2.22
N THR A 118 -5.52 4.78 -1.45
CA THR A 118 -5.07 4.60 -0.07
C THR A 118 -3.81 3.74 -0.09
N MET A 119 -2.69 4.29 0.38
CA MET A 119 -1.42 3.57 0.40
C MET A 119 -1.19 2.83 1.72
N ARG A 120 -0.63 1.62 1.65
CA ARG A 120 -0.18 0.82 2.80
C ARG A 120 1.19 0.21 2.54
N SER A 121 1.93 -0.07 3.60
CA SER A 121 3.17 -0.84 3.54
C SER A 121 2.96 -2.31 3.92
N SER A 122 3.84 -3.20 3.45
CA SER A 122 3.91 -4.56 3.98
C SER A 122 4.78 -4.61 5.24
N GLY A 123 4.54 -5.61 6.09
CA GLY A 123 5.40 -5.87 7.25
C GLY A 123 6.85 -6.13 6.87
N GLU A 124 7.11 -6.76 5.72
CA GLU A 124 8.48 -6.96 5.21
C GLU A 124 9.18 -5.65 4.87
N ARG A 125 8.45 -4.70 4.28
CA ARG A 125 9.02 -3.38 4.00
C ARG A 125 9.27 -2.63 5.31
N ILE A 126 8.38 -2.71 6.29
CA ILE A 126 8.56 -2.06 7.60
C ILE A 126 9.83 -2.59 8.29
N LEU A 127 9.96 -3.92 8.42
CA LEU A 127 11.02 -4.58 9.19
C LEU A 127 12.35 -4.69 8.44
N LYS A 128 12.32 -5.11 7.17
CA LYS A 128 13.50 -5.52 6.39
C LYS A 128 13.84 -4.53 5.29
N LYS A 129 13.00 -3.52 5.04
CA LYS A 129 13.14 -2.54 3.96
C LYS A 129 13.19 -3.18 2.56
N ILE A 130 12.59 -4.35 2.38
CA ILE A 130 12.48 -5.06 1.09
C ILE A 130 11.04 -5.04 0.54
N GLY A 131 10.87 -5.41 -0.72
CA GLY A 131 9.57 -5.47 -1.41
C GLY A 131 9.16 -4.13 -2.05
N PRO A 132 7.89 -3.95 -2.44
CA PRO A 132 7.37 -2.72 -3.03
C PRO A 132 7.40 -1.54 -2.06
N GLN A 133 7.40 -0.31 -2.57
CA GLN A 133 7.38 0.90 -1.72
C GLN A 133 6.00 1.09 -1.08
N ALA A 134 4.94 0.85 -1.85
CA ALA A 134 3.56 0.93 -1.38
C ALA A 134 2.69 -0.13 -2.04
N PHE A 135 1.60 -0.50 -1.38
CA PHE A 135 0.43 -1.13 -1.97
C PHE A 135 -0.72 -0.13 -1.94
N ALA A 136 -1.43 0.00 -3.06
CA ALA A 136 -2.42 1.04 -3.23
C ALA A 136 -3.66 0.50 -3.94
N LEU A 137 -4.84 0.71 -3.33
CA LEU A 137 -6.12 0.48 -3.99
C LEU A 137 -6.46 1.72 -4.81
N PHE A 138 -6.52 1.58 -6.14
CA PHE A 138 -6.76 2.70 -7.06
C PHE A 138 -8.24 2.76 -7.47
N GLU A 139 -8.93 3.85 -7.15
CA GLU A 139 -10.39 3.95 -7.25
C GLU A 139 -10.86 5.29 -7.78
N TYR A 140 -12.09 5.31 -8.32
CA TYR A 140 -12.81 6.55 -8.56
C TYR A 140 -13.13 7.26 -7.25
N ARG A 141 -13.11 8.60 -7.29
CA ARG A 141 -13.45 9.49 -6.18
C ARG A 141 -14.53 10.47 -6.60
N PHE A 142 -15.59 9.97 -7.24
CA PHE A 142 -16.74 10.79 -7.60
C PHE A 142 -17.39 11.41 -6.36
N PRO A 143 -17.87 12.66 -6.42
CA PRO A 143 -18.66 13.24 -5.35
C PRO A 143 -19.88 12.37 -5.01
N VAL A 144 -20.31 12.41 -3.75
CA VAL A 144 -21.50 11.68 -3.29
C VAL A 144 -22.72 12.10 -4.13
N GLY A 145 -23.35 11.11 -4.76
CA GLY A 145 -24.52 11.31 -5.62
C GLY A 145 -24.58 10.28 -6.74
N SER A 146 -25.61 10.37 -7.56
CA SER A 146 -25.70 9.58 -8.79
C SER A 146 -24.82 10.23 -9.86
N HIS A 147 -23.92 9.46 -10.48
CA HIS A 147 -23.31 9.82 -11.75
C HIS A 147 -23.69 8.76 -12.80
N PRO A 148 -24.05 9.16 -14.03
CA PRO A 148 -24.18 8.19 -15.12
C PRO A 148 -22.78 7.71 -15.55
N SER A 149 -22.63 6.41 -15.79
CA SER A 149 -21.42 5.86 -16.42
C SER A 149 -21.27 6.40 -17.84
N THR A 150 -20.02 6.58 -18.28
CA THR A 150 -19.69 6.89 -19.68
C THR A 150 -19.00 5.72 -20.35
N ILE A 151 -19.00 5.69 -21.68
CA ILE A 151 -18.28 4.64 -22.44
C ILE A 151 -16.78 4.59 -22.12
N GLU A 152 -16.17 5.74 -21.79
CA GLU A 152 -14.79 5.80 -21.34
C GLU A 152 -14.60 5.15 -19.97
N GLU A 153 -15.53 5.36 -19.05
CA GLU A 153 -15.52 4.72 -17.73
C GLU A 153 -15.71 3.20 -17.85
N ASP A 154 -16.66 2.75 -18.66
CA ASP A 154 -16.87 1.32 -18.94
C ASP A 154 -15.62 0.69 -19.55
N TYR A 155 -14.94 1.39 -20.48
CA TYR A 155 -13.68 0.93 -21.05
C TYR A 155 -12.59 0.76 -19.98
N LEU A 156 -12.41 1.73 -19.09
CA LEU A 156 -11.41 1.68 -18.01
C LEU A 156 -11.76 0.59 -16.97
N GLY A 157 -13.04 0.37 -16.69
CA GLY A 157 -13.53 -0.70 -15.84
C GLY A 157 -13.28 -2.08 -16.44
N ASN A 158 -13.58 -2.26 -17.73
CA ASN A 158 -13.32 -3.51 -18.46
C ASN A 158 -11.83 -3.79 -18.68
N LEU A 159 -10.99 -2.76 -18.65
CA LEU A 159 -9.54 -2.91 -18.60
C LEU A 159 -9.03 -3.36 -17.21
N SER A 160 -9.89 -3.33 -16.18
CA SER A 160 -9.54 -3.52 -14.77
C SER A 160 -8.43 -2.56 -14.33
N LEU A 161 -8.51 -1.30 -14.78
CA LEU A 161 -7.57 -0.26 -14.36
C LEU A 161 -7.89 0.24 -12.94
N LEU A 162 -9.17 0.42 -12.64
CA LEU A 162 -9.68 1.00 -11.40
C LEU A 162 -10.40 -0.06 -10.57
N ALA A 163 -10.60 0.26 -9.28
CA ALA A 163 -11.07 -0.65 -8.24
C ALA A 163 -10.14 -1.86 -8.02
N GLU A 164 -8.84 -1.65 -8.18
CA GLU A 164 -7.83 -2.71 -8.13
C GLU A 164 -6.62 -2.30 -7.28
N VAL A 165 -5.94 -3.31 -6.72
CA VAL A 165 -4.76 -3.09 -5.87
C VAL A 165 -3.48 -3.24 -6.71
N TYR A 166 -2.58 -2.28 -6.53
CA TYR A 166 -1.28 -2.25 -7.17
C TYR A 166 -0.16 -2.24 -6.14
N SER A 167 0.93 -2.95 -6.43
CA SER A 167 2.21 -2.67 -5.79
C SER A 167 2.94 -1.59 -6.58
N MET A 168 3.45 -0.57 -5.91
CA MET A 168 4.07 0.60 -6.53
C MET A 168 5.56 0.66 -6.18
N GLU A 169 6.37 0.96 -7.19
CA GLU A 169 7.79 1.25 -7.04
C GLU A 169 8.16 2.45 -7.91
N MET A 170 8.81 3.44 -7.31
CA MET A 170 9.34 4.58 -8.01
C MET A 170 10.85 4.44 -8.20
N SER A 171 11.37 4.93 -9.32
CA SER A 171 12.80 4.95 -9.59
C SER A 171 13.56 5.82 -8.58
N PRO A 172 14.85 5.56 -8.33
CA PRO A 172 15.66 6.37 -7.43
C PRO A 172 15.75 7.85 -7.82
N ASP A 173 15.62 8.18 -9.11
CA ASP A 173 15.62 9.56 -9.61
C ASP A 173 14.23 10.23 -9.61
N GLY A 174 13.18 9.51 -9.20
CA GLY A 174 11.81 10.01 -9.11
C GLY A 174 11.15 10.33 -10.46
N LYS A 175 11.73 9.91 -11.59
CA LYS A 175 11.22 10.21 -12.93
C LYS A 175 10.31 9.14 -13.50
N THR A 176 10.43 7.91 -13.02
CA THR A 176 9.59 6.80 -13.46
C THR A 176 8.97 6.09 -12.27
N MET A 177 7.83 5.47 -12.52
CA MET A 177 7.10 4.70 -11.53
C MET A 177 6.48 3.50 -12.20
N VAL A 178 6.56 2.35 -11.54
CA VAL A 178 6.00 1.09 -12.03
C VAL A 178 4.94 0.64 -11.05
N TRP A 179 3.74 0.39 -11.56
CA TRP A 179 2.68 -0.26 -10.82
C TRP A 179 2.53 -1.68 -11.33
N LYS A 180 2.61 -2.67 -10.46
CA LYS A 180 2.30 -4.05 -10.81
C LYS A 180 0.93 -4.40 -10.24
N GLY A 181 0.03 -4.83 -11.10
CA GLY A 181 -1.31 -5.20 -10.68
C GLY A 181 -1.27 -6.49 -9.87
N LEU A 182 -1.97 -6.49 -8.74
CA LEU A 182 -2.35 -7.71 -8.03
C LEU A 182 -3.70 -8.25 -8.55
N ASN A 183 -4.14 -7.72 -9.69
CA ASN A 183 -5.44 -7.97 -10.29
C ASN A 183 -5.39 -9.00 -11.42
N ARG A 184 -6.52 -9.15 -12.11
CA ARG A 184 -6.75 -10.24 -13.07
C ARG A 184 -6.21 -9.91 -14.48
N ALA A 185 -6.17 -8.63 -14.87
CA ALA A 185 -5.89 -8.20 -16.23
C ALA A 185 -4.60 -7.38 -16.36
N ILE A 186 -4.36 -6.37 -15.53
CA ILE A 186 -3.16 -5.53 -15.63
C ILE A 186 -1.99 -6.20 -14.92
N LYS A 187 -0.95 -6.52 -15.69
CA LYS A 187 0.32 -7.03 -15.16
C LYS A 187 1.20 -5.89 -14.64
N GLU A 188 1.31 -4.83 -15.44
CA GLU A 188 2.23 -3.73 -15.16
C GLU A 188 1.76 -2.45 -15.85
N ILE A 189 1.97 -1.31 -15.20
CA ILE A 189 1.85 0.03 -15.77
C ILE A 189 3.17 0.75 -15.52
N GLN A 190 3.77 1.29 -16.57
CA GLN A 190 4.94 2.15 -16.48
C GLN A 190 4.53 3.60 -16.69
N PHE A 191 4.89 4.42 -15.72
CA PHE A 191 4.65 5.85 -15.71
C PHE A 191 5.96 6.61 -15.93
N VAL A 192 5.86 7.72 -16.65
CA VAL A 192 6.94 8.70 -16.78
C VAL A 192 6.42 10.05 -16.32
N LYS A 193 7.16 10.68 -15.39
CA LYS A 193 6.81 11.99 -14.86
C LYS A 193 6.88 13.03 -15.97
N ASN A 194 5.82 13.83 -16.09
CA ASN A 194 5.79 14.93 -17.03
C ASN A 194 6.51 16.13 -16.41
N ASN A 195 7.70 16.46 -16.90
CA ASN A 195 8.48 17.61 -16.45
C ASN A 195 8.07 18.89 -17.21
N SER A 196 6.77 19.12 -17.41
CA SER A 196 6.32 20.38 -18.01
C SER A 196 6.62 21.50 -17.01
N ILE A 197 7.70 22.23 -17.27
CA ILE A 197 8.08 23.50 -16.63
C ILE A 197 7.18 24.60 -17.19
#